data_AF-A0A7C4APB2-F1
#
_entry.id   AF-A0A7C4APB2-F1
#
_cell.length_a   1.000
_cell.length_b   1.000
_cell.length_c   1.000
_cell.angle_alpha   90.00
_cell.angle_beta   90.00
_cell.angle_gamma   90.00
#
_symmetry.space_group_name_H-M   'P 1'
#
loop_
_entity.id
_entity.type
_entity.pdbx_description
1 polymer ?
#
loop_
_entity_poly.entity_id
_entity_poly.type
_entity_poly.pdbx_seq_one_letter_code
_entity_poly.pdbx_strand_id
1 'polypeptide(L)'
;MCSRTNDGSPHRWCGSEPSGTVTGHTGGKVSCREKGRCSEETEVVVKIKTSRFGELDIDASRIITFTEGILGFPDNLRYVLLERDTGSPFKWLQSLDNGELAFVLVDPLCFLPDYRVEISKEDAEALGISNPETTAVLCIVTIGEGGASVTANLLGPIVINPHTMRARQVVLMDAQYSVQYDLLAALPRKTAAAGK
;
A
#
# COMPACT_ATOMS: atom_id res chain seq x y z
N MET A 1 26.63 54.41 20.55
CA MET A 1 27.94 53.75 20.37
C MET A 1 27.85 52.78 19.20
N CYS A 2 28.70 52.99 18.19
CA CYS A 2 28.99 52.09 17.05
C CYS A 2 29.37 50.67 17.52
N SER A 3 29.05 49.62 16.76
CA SER A 3 29.96 49.16 15.69
C SER A 3 29.27 48.62 14.42
N ARG A 4 29.76 49.12 13.28
CA ARG A 4 29.68 48.53 11.92
C ARG A 4 30.64 47.33 11.84
N THR A 5 30.52 46.39 10.91
CA THR A 5 30.90 46.48 9.47
C THR A 5 30.23 45.34 8.66
N ASN A 6 29.67 45.61 7.46
CA ASN A 6 30.29 45.49 6.11
C ASN A 6 30.33 44.00 5.68
N ASP A 7 29.86 43.53 4.52
CA ASP A 7 29.51 44.09 3.21
C ASP A 7 28.58 43.11 2.45
N GLY A 8 28.21 43.44 1.19
CA GLY A 8 27.73 42.44 0.23
C GLY A 8 26.34 42.66 -0.40
N SER A 9 26.06 43.84 -0.95
CA SER A 9 24.99 44.04 -1.96
C SER A 9 25.53 43.73 -3.38
N PRO A 10 24.74 43.77 -4.48
CA PRO A 10 23.27 43.78 -4.68
C PRO A 10 22.81 42.79 -5.79
N HIS A 11 21.51 42.80 -6.15
CA HIS A 11 20.91 42.76 -7.50
C HIS A 11 19.53 42.07 -7.43
N ARG A 12 18.44 42.55 -8.03
CA ARG A 12 18.15 43.74 -8.83
C ARG A 12 16.62 43.86 -8.90
N TRP A 13 16.19 45.12 -8.91
CA TRP A 13 14.85 45.66 -9.15
C TRP A 13 13.95 44.97 -10.18
N CYS A 14 12.64 45.04 -9.94
CA CYS A 14 11.67 45.40 -10.99
C CYS A 14 10.65 46.38 -10.39
N GLY A 15 10.90 47.69 -10.59
CA GLY A 15 9.94 48.75 -10.33
C GLY A 15 9.28 49.16 -11.64
N SER A 16 7.96 49.32 -11.61
CA SER A 16 7.21 50.02 -12.64
C SER A 16 6.27 51.02 -11.97
N GLU A 17 6.57 52.30 -12.13
CA GLU A 17 5.66 53.44 -11.96
C GLU A 17 5.59 54.12 -13.35
N PRO A 18 4.44 54.73 -13.75
CA PRO A 18 4.10 56.04 -13.19
C PRO A 18 2.61 56.34 -12.97
N SER A 19 2.41 57.17 -11.93
CA SER A 19 1.43 58.26 -11.76
C SER A 19 0.12 58.29 -12.55
N GLY A 20 -0.98 58.49 -11.81
CA GLY A 20 -2.24 58.99 -12.34
C GLY A 20 -3.29 59.16 -11.25
N THR A 21 -3.44 60.37 -10.72
CA THR A 21 -4.55 60.75 -9.84
C THR A 21 -5.78 61.06 -10.71
N VAL A 22 -6.90 60.35 -10.50
CA VAL A 22 -8.22 60.78 -10.96
C VAL A 22 -9.27 60.44 -9.91
N THR A 23 -10.16 61.41 -9.72
CA THR A 23 -11.25 61.54 -8.75
C THR A 23 -12.34 60.49 -8.92
N GLY A 24 -12.98 60.14 -7.80
CA GLY A 24 -13.98 59.07 -7.72
C GLY A 24 -15.30 59.37 -8.43
N HIS A 25 -16.06 58.31 -8.70
CA HIS A 25 -17.53 58.26 -8.75
C HIS A 25 -17.97 56.80 -8.57
N THR A 26 -18.87 56.58 -7.60
CA THR A 26 -19.98 55.60 -7.53
C THR A 26 -19.89 54.24 -8.23
N GLY A 27 -20.09 53.20 -7.42
CA GLY A 27 -21.04 52.13 -7.76
C GLY A 27 -20.45 50.82 -8.27
N GLY A 28 -20.66 49.74 -7.51
CA GLY A 28 -20.55 48.37 -8.01
C GLY A 28 -19.34 47.58 -7.51
N LYS A 29 -19.38 47.11 -6.26
CA LYS A 29 -18.61 45.92 -5.85
C LYS A 29 -19.55 44.73 -5.79
N VAL A 30 -19.68 44.05 -6.93
CA VAL A 30 -19.95 42.62 -6.94
C VAL A 30 -18.59 41.95 -6.99
N SER A 31 -18.22 41.27 -5.91
CA SER A 31 -17.39 40.08 -6.06
C SER A 31 -17.64 39.22 -4.83
N CYS A 32 -18.34 38.12 -5.08
CA CYS A 32 -18.63 37.08 -4.12
C CYS A 32 -17.36 36.64 -3.42
N ARG A 33 -17.42 36.58 -2.08
CA ARG A 33 -16.45 35.86 -1.25
C ARG A 33 -16.25 34.46 -1.83
N GLU A 34 -14.99 34.12 -2.12
CA GLU A 34 -14.52 32.74 -2.18
C GLU A 34 -15.02 32.01 -0.93
N LYS A 35 -16.06 31.21 -1.10
CA LYS A 35 -16.42 30.17 -0.15
C LYS A 35 -15.87 28.87 -0.69
N GLY A 36 -15.11 28.22 0.19
CA GLY A 36 -14.32 27.03 -0.06
C GLY A 36 -15.09 25.98 -0.84
N ARG A 37 -14.36 25.40 -1.80
CA ARG A 37 -14.73 24.14 -2.40
C ARG A 37 -14.50 23.08 -1.33
N CYS A 38 -15.57 22.72 -0.63
CA CYS A 38 -15.62 21.46 0.09
C CYS A 38 -15.68 20.40 -1.00
N SER A 39 -14.56 19.76 -1.31
CA SER A 39 -14.55 18.59 -2.17
C SER A 39 -15.31 17.49 -1.44
N GLU A 40 -16.55 17.25 -1.85
CA GLU A 40 -17.25 16.01 -1.58
C GLU A 40 -16.50 14.91 -2.35
N GLU A 41 -15.45 14.38 -1.71
CA GLU A 41 -14.77 13.19 -2.18
C GLU A 41 -15.76 12.04 -1.99
N THR A 42 -16.48 11.71 -3.05
CA THR A 42 -17.44 10.61 -3.04
C THR A 42 -16.62 9.33 -2.88
N GLU A 43 -16.50 8.82 -1.65
CA GLU A 43 -15.88 7.52 -1.39
C GLU A 43 -16.64 6.47 -2.20
N VAL A 44 -15.98 5.95 -3.24
CA VAL A 44 -16.56 4.89 -4.08
C VAL A 44 -16.43 3.60 -3.28
N VAL A 45 -17.52 3.21 -2.63
CA VAL A 45 -17.60 1.98 -1.84
C VAL A 45 -18.07 0.83 -2.71
N VAL A 46 -17.28 -0.24 -2.77
CA VAL A 46 -17.62 -1.51 -3.40
C VAL A 46 -18.13 -2.48 -2.35
N LYS A 47 -19.33 -3.02 -2.56
CA LYS A 47 -19.93 -4.03 -1.68
C LYS A 47 -19.66 -5.43 -2.20
N ILE A 48 -19.17 -6.34 -1.35
CA ILE A 48 -18.98 -7.75 -1.69
C ILE A 48 -19.44 -8.67 -0.56
N LYS A 49 -20.08 -9.79 -0.92
CA LYS A 49 -20.34 -10.91 0.00
C LYS A 49 -19.14 -11.87 -0.04
N THR A 50 -18.64 -12.23 1.13
CA THR A 50 -17.49 -13.12 1.30
C THR A 50 -17.83 -14.26 2.26
N SER A 51 -17.22 -15.42 2.07
CA SER A 51 -17.50 -16.58 2.92
C SER A 51 -16.96 -16.46 4.34
N ARG A 52 -15.86 -15.71 4.50
CA ARG A 52 -15.13 -15.60 5.78
C ARG A 52 -15.43 -14.32 6.56
N PHE A 53 -15.83 -13.26 5.87
CA PHE A 53 -16.02 -11.94 6.48
C PHE A 53 -17.45 -11.41 6.32
N GLY A 54 -18.35 -12.17 5.70
CA GLY A 54 -19.69 -11.72 5.41
C GLY A 54 -19.70 -10.60 4.36
N GLU A 55 -20.57 -9.62 4.53
CA GLU A 55 -20.64 -8.45 3.66
C GLU A 55 -19.60 -7.41 4.05
N LEU A 56 -18.79 -7.00 3.07
CA LEU A 56 -17.75 -6.00 3.22
C LEU A 56 -18.05 -4.78 2.34
N ASP A 57 -17.90 -3.61 2.94
CA ASP A 57 -17.88 -2.30 2.28
C ASP A 57 -16.41 -1.87 2.11
N ILE A 58 -15.92 -1.91 0.88
CA ILE A 58 -14.51 -1.67 0.55
C ILE A 58 -14.36 -0.35 -0.19
N ASP A 59 -13.49 0.53 0.32
CA ASP A 59 -13.10 1.73 -0.40
C ASP A 59 -12.31 1.37 -1.67
N ALA A 60 -12.69 1.95 -2.81
CA ALA A 60 -12.05 1.70 -4.09
C ALA A 60 -10.52 1.99 -4.11
N SER A 61 -10.04 2.93 -3.30
CA SER A 61 -8.61 3.24 -3.15
C SER A 61 -7.82 2.11 -2.50
N ARG A 62 -8.48 1.20 -1.78
CA ARG A 62 -7.85 0.03 -1.12
C ARG A 62 -7.81 -1.20 -2.02
N ILE A 63 -8.37 -1.13 -3.23
CA ILE A 63 -8.41 -2.26 -4.15
C ILE A 63 -7.02 -2.45 -4.76
N ILE A 64 -6.45 -3.61 -4.49
CA ILE A 64 -5.21 -4.08 -5.10
C ILE A 64 -5.55 -4.76 -6.42
N THR A 65 -4.97 -4.28 -7.51
CA THR A 65 -5.14 -4.84 -8.84
C THR A 65 -3.90 -5.62 -9.25
N PHE A 66 -4.08 -6.91 -9.49
CA PHE A 66 -3.03 -7.79 -9.97
C PHE A 66 -2.82 -7.58 -11.48
N THR A 67 -1.57 -7.39 -11.91
CA THR A 67 -1.22 -7.28 -13.34
C THR A 67 -1.47 -8.60 -14.06
N GLU A 68 -1.25 -9.70 -13.34
CA GLU A 68 -1.59 -11.07 -13.71
C GLU A 68 -2.15 -11.75 -12.47
N GLY A 69 -3.22 -12.54 -12.62
CA GLY A 69 -3.82 -13.25 -11.49
C GLY A 69 -2.84 -14.18 -10.78
N ILE A 70 -3.17 -14.54 -9.55
CA ILE A 70 -2.37 -15.48 -8.74
C ILE A 70 -2.35 -16.84 -9.45
N LEU A 71 -1.22 -17.57 -9.38
CA LEU A 71 -1.10 -18.90 -9.98
C LEU A 71 -2.23 -19.83 -9.48
N GLY A 72 -2.95 -20.44 -10.43
CA GLY A 72 -4.16 -21.23 -10.18
C GLY A 72 -5.46 -20.43 -10.17
N PHE A 73 -5.40 -19.09 -10.19
CA PHE A 73 -6.54 -18.18 -10.20
C PHE A 73 -6.33 -16.99 -11.17
N PRO A 74 -6.07 -17.23 -12.46
CA PRO A 74 -5.69 -16.19 -13.43
C PRO A 74 -6.77 -15.11 -13.65
N ASP A 75 -8.05 -15.49 -13.51
CA ASP A 75 -9.18 -14.57 -13.76
C ASP A 75 -9.52 -13.67 -12.56
N ASN A 76 -8.90 -13.90 -11.40
CA ASN A 76 -9.11 -13.09 -10.20
C ASN A 76 -7.99 -12.05 -10.11
N LEU A 77 -8.33 -10.80 -10.40
CA LEU A 77 -7.37 -9.70 -10.52
C LEU A 77 -7.55 -8.65 -9.43
N ARG A 78 -8.72 -8.56 -8.81
CA ARG A 78 -9.02 -7.53 -7.81
C ARG A 78 -9.06 -8.14 -6.42
N TYR A 79 -8.30 -7.58 -5.51
CA TYR A 79 -8.22 -8.05 -4.13
C TYR A 79 -8.22 -6.89 -3.16
N VAL A 80 -8.47 -7.20 -1.89
CA VAL A 80 -8.27 -6.27 -0.77
C VAL A 80 -7.50 -6.96 0.34
N LEU A 81 -6.57 -6.22 0.96
CA LEU A 81 -5.83 -6.70 2.12
C LEU A 81 -6.58 -6.34 3.40
N LEU A 82 -6.89 -7.35 4.20
CA LEU A 82 -7.65 -7.27 5.45
C LEU A 82 -6.80 -7.78 6.62
N GLU A 83 -6.88 -7.08 7.75
CA GLU A 83 -6.24 -7.48 9.00
C GLU A 83 -7.35 -7.80 9.99
N ARG A 84 -7.44 -9.07 10.44
CA ARG A 84 -8.55 -9.52 11.29
C ARG A 84 -8.26 -9.38 12.78
N ASP A 85 -7.05 -9.74 13.16
CA ASP A 85 -6.64 -9.84 14.57
C ASP A 85 -5.50 -8.84 14.81
N THR A 86 -5.77 -7.80 15.59
CA THR A 86 -4.78 -6.76 15.92
C THR A 86 -3.54 -7.41 16.55
N GLY A 87 -2.37 -7.21 15.93
CA GLY A 87 -1.10 -7.77 16.39
C GLY A 87 -0.81 -9.21 15.92
N SER A 88 -1.65 -9.78 15.06
CA SER A 88 -1.31 -11.00 14.31
C SER A 88 -0.38 -10.67 13.14
N PRO A 89 0.65 -11.50 12.87
CA PRO A 89 1.49 -11.34 11.68
C PRO A 89 0.76 -11.74 10.38
N PHE A 90 -0.44 -12.35 10.49
CA PHE A 90 -1.20 -12.85 9.36
C PHE A 90 -2.19 -11.81 8.84
N LYS A 91 -2.23 -11.68 7.52
CA LYS A 91 -3.17 -10.85 6.77
C LYS A 91 -4.01 -11.71 5.84
N TRP A 92 -5.14 -11.19 5.40
CA TRP A 92 -6.02 -11.85 4.45
C TRP A 92 -6.05 -11.08 3.14
N LEU A 93 -5.77 -11.75 2.04
CA LEU A 93 -5.96 -11.23 0.70
C LEU A 93 -7.27 -11.79 0.14
N GLN A 94 -8.33 -11.00 0.26
CA GLN A 94 -9.69 -11.36 -0.16
C GLN A 94 -9.92 -10.97 -1.61
N SER A 95 -10.35 -11.91 -2.46
CA SER A 95 -10.74 -11.61 -3.84
C SER A 95 -12.04 -10.81 -3.86
N LEU A 96 -12.09 -9.81 -4.73
CA LEU A 96 -13.30 -9.04 -5.06
C LEU A 96 -14.04 -9.61 -6.28
N ASP A 97 -13.39 -10.51 -7.02
CA ASP A 97 -13.98 -11.21 -8.17
C ASP A 97 -14.67 -12.52 -7.74
N ASN A 98 -14.20 -13.12 -6.64
CA ASN A 98 -14.76 -14.32 -6.05
C ASN A 98 -14.77 -14.24 -4.52
N GLY A 99 -15.95 -14.02 -3.92
CA GLY A 99 -16.12 -13.89 -2.47
C GLY A 99 -15.73 -15.13 -1.65
N GLU A 100 -15.64 -16.30 -2.28
CA GLU A 100 -15.21 -17.54 -1.63
C GLU A 100 -13.68 -17.68 -1.55
N LEU A 101 -12.96 -16.92 -2.37
CA LEU A 101 -11.52 -16.98 -2.52
C LEU A 101 -10.82 -15.96 -1.61
N ALA A 102 -10.01 -16.46 -0.69
CA ALA A 102 -9.13 -15.63 0.13
C ALA A 102 -7.84 -16.39 0.46
N PHE A 103 -6.72 -15.67 0.50
CA PHE A 103 -5.42 -16.20 0.87
C PHE A 103 -4.99 -15.65 2.23
N VAL A 104 -4.32 -16.48 3.02
CA VAL A 104 -3.60 -16.01 4.21
C VAL A 104 -2.21 -15.59 3.78
N LEU A 105 -1.79 -14.40 4.17
CA LEU A 105 -0.50 -13.83 3.86
C LEU A 105 0.29 -13.55 5.14
N VAL A 106 1.61 -13.54 5.03
CA VAL A 106 2.53 -13.14 6.10
C VAL A 106 3.67 -12.30 5.53
N ASP A 107 4.16 -11.35 6.32
CA ASP A 107 5.41 -10.64 6.00
C ASP A 107 6.60 -11.58 6.28
N PRO A 108 7.39 -11.96 5.25
CA PRO A 108 8.51 -12.87 5.42
C PRO A 108 9.59 -12.34 6.38
N LEU A 109 9.74 -11.02 6.52
CA LEU A 109 10.73 -10.42 7.41
C LEU A 109 10.42 -10.67 8.90
N CYS A 110 9.20 -11.09 9.24
CA CYS A 110 8.83 -11.46 10.62
C CYS A 110 9.53 -12.74 11.11
N PHE A 111 9.98 -13.62 10.20
CA PHE A 111 10.62 -14.89 10.55
C PHE A 111 11.91 -15.17 9.77
N LEU A 112 12.16 -14.43 8.69
CA LEU A 112 13.38 -14.54 7.88
C LEU A 112 13.88 -13.12 7.51
N PRO A 113 14.60 -12.42 8.42
CA PRO A 113 15.02 -11.02 8.23
C PRO A 113 15.91 -10.78 7.00
N ASP A 114 16.64 -11.82 6.57
CA ASP A 114 17.52 -11.77 5.40
C ASP A 114 16.81 -12.19 4.10
N TYR A 115 15.48 -12.32 4.11
CA TYR A 115 14.71 -12.61 2.89
C TYR A 115 14.85 -11.45 1.89
N ARG A 116 15.15 -11.80 0.63
CA ARG A 116 15.32 -10.85 -0.48
C ARG A 116 14.54 -11.35 -1.68
N VAL A 117 13.93 -10.41 -2.39
CA VAL A 117 13.18 -10.68 -3.62
C VAL A 117 13.85 -9.90 -4.73
N GLU A 118 14.36 -10.62 -5.73
CA GLU A 118 14.83 -10.01 -6.97
C GLU A 118 13.66 -9.98 -7.96
N ILE A 119 13.30 -8.77 -8.39
CA ILE A 119 12.26 -8.57 -9.40
C ILE A 119 12.89 -8.14 -10.72
N SER A 120 12.31 -8.61 -11.82
CA SER A 120 12.75 -8.17 -13.15
C SER A 120 12.44 -6.68 -13.35
N LYS A 121 13.21 -6.02 -14.24
CA LYS A 121 12.95 -4.62 -14.59
C LYS A 121 11.55 -4.44 -15.18
N GLU A 122 11.11 -5.39 -16.00
CA GLU A 122 9.79 -5.40 -16.63
C GLU A 122 8.66 -5.48 -15.58
N ASP A 123 8.79 -6.36 -14.60
CA ASP A 123 7.82 -6.46 -13.50
C ASP A 123 7.80 -5.20 -12.63
N ALA A 124 8.98 -4.64 -12.32
CA ALA A 124 9.07 -3.39 -11.57
C ALA A 124 8.37 -2.23 -12.32
N GLU A 125 8.57 -2.12 -13.63
CA GLU A 125 7.89 -1.14 -14.48
C GLU A 125 6.37 -1.38 -14.53
N ALA A 126 5.91 -2.62 -14.68
CA ALA A 126 4.49 -2.96 -14.69
C ALA A 126 3.77 -2.60 -13.38
N LEU A 127 4.45 -2.81 -12.24
CA LEU A 127 3.98 -2.45 -10.90
C LEU A 127 4.14 -0.95 -10.60
N GLY A 128 4.89 -0.21 -11.42
CA GLY A 128 5.21 1.21 -11.19
C GLY A 128 6.13 1.44 -10.00
N ILE A 129 7.01 0.49 -9.69
CA ILE A 129 7.95 0.56 -8.57
C ILE A 129 9.12 1.46 -8.98
N SER A 130 9.22 2.63 -8.35
CA SER A 130 10.37 3.54 -8.48
C SER A 130 11.33 3.45 -7.29
N ASN A 131 10.82 3.07 -6.12
CA ASN A 131 11.61 2.85 -4.90
C ASN A 131 11.29 1.47 -4.30
N PRO A 132 12.21 0.48 -4.37
CA PRO A 132 12.02 -0.85 -3.79
C PRO A 132 11.70 -0.83 -2.29
N GLU A 133 12.23 0.12 -1.52
CA GLU A 133 12.03 0.19 -0.06
C GLU A 133 10.57 0.49 0.35
N THR A 134 9.81 1.09 -0.57
CA THR A 134 8.38 1.39 -0.36
C THR A 134 7.46 0.25 -0.78
N THR A 135 8.03 -0.84 -1.31
CA THR A 135 7.26 -1.97 -1.84
C THR A 135 6.93 -2.95 -0.71
N ALA A 136 5.68 -3.40 -0.65
CA ALA A 136 5.28 -4.44 0.28
C ALA A 136 5.51 -5.83 -0.34
N VAL A 137 6.11 -6.73 0.43
CA VAL A 137 6.35 -8.12 0.04
C VAL A 137 5.64 -9.02 1.05
N LEU A 138 4.81 -9.94 0.55
CA LEU A 138 4.03 -10.86 1.38
C LEU A 138 4.10 -12.27 0.79
N CYS A 139 4.18 -13.29 1.64
CA CYS A 139 4.17 -14.69 1.22
C CYS A 139 2.83 -15.35 1.52
N ILE A 140 2.36 -16.20 0.59
CA ILE A 140 1.15 -17.00 0.79
C ILE A 140 1.42 -18.10 1.81
N VAL A 141 0.51 -18.24 2.77
CA VAL A 141 0.55 -19.24 3.83
C VAL A 141 -0.41 -20.39 3.49
N THR A 142 0.06 -21.61 3.65
CA THR A 142 -0.73 -22.84 3.60
C THR A 142 -0.87 -23.40 5.01
N ILE A 143 -2.10 -23.63 5.45
CA ILE A 143 -2.41 -24.25 6.74
C ILE A 143 -2.87 -25.69 6.46
N GLY A 144 -2.11 -26.66 6.94
CA GLY A 144 -2.45 -28.08 6.85
C GLY A 144 -3.64 -28.46 7.73
N GLU A 145 -4.12 -29.69 7.57
CA GLU A 145 -5.27 -30.21 8.31
C GLU A 145 -5.10 -30.05 9.83
N GLY A 146 -6.15 -29.55 10.49
CA GLY A 146 -6.15 -29.30 11.93
C GLY A 146 -5.11 -28.28 12.42
N GLY A 147 -4.44 -27.55 11.52
CA GLY A 147 -3.35 -26.64 11.86
C GLY A 147 -2.03 -27.36 12.22
N ALA A 148 -1.90 -28.64 11.87
CA ALA A 148 -0.72 -29.44 12.19
C ALA A 148 0.56 -28.95 11.47
N SER A 149 0.40 -28.28 10.33
CA SER A 149 1.48 -27.60 9.62
C SER A 149 1.03 -26.21 9.19
N VAL A 150 1.94 -25.25 9.25
CA VAL A 150 1.72 -23.90 8.74
C VAL A 150 2.97 -23.53 7.96
N THR A 151 2.86 -23.43 6.63
CA THR A 151 4.00 -23.19 5.76
C THR A 151 3.81 -21.93 4.93
N ALA A 152 4.90 -21.24 4.62
CA ALA A 152 4.92 -20.10 3.70
C ALA A 152 5.58 -20.48 2.37
N ASN A 153 5.03 -19.99 1.25
CA ASN A 153 5.66 -20.08 -0.05
C ASN A 153 6.64 -18.92 -0.26
N LEU A 154 7.93 -19.19 -0.06
CA LEU A 154 9.01 -18.20 -0.23
C LEU A 154 9.47 -18.06 -1.68
N LEU A 155 9.08 -18.97 -2.57
CA LEU A 155 9.40 -18.90 -4.00
C LEU A 155 8.35 -18.14 -4.81
N GLY A 156 7.16 -17.92 -4.25
CA GLY A 156 6.05 -17.25 -4.90
C GLY A 156 5.53 -16.02 -4.15
N PRO A 157 6.39 -15.05 -3.74
CA PRO A 157 5.92 -13.87 -3.01
C PRO A 157 4.98 -13.00 -3.84
N ILE A 158 4.06 -12.35 -3.16
CA ILE A 158 3.22 -11.28 -3.68
C ILE A 158 3.95 -9.96 -3.42
N VAL A 159 4.26 -9.26 -4.51
CA VAL A 159 4.85 -7.94 -4.49
C VAL A 159 3.76 -6.92 -4.76
N ILE A 160 3.60 -5.94 -3.88
CA ILE A 160 2.54 -4.92 -3.94
C ILE A 160 3.20 -3.55 -3.87
N ASN A 161 2.87 -2.70 -4.84
CA ASN A 161 3.20 -1.30 -4.77
C ASN A 161 2.06 -0.53 -4.08
N PRO A 162 2.25 -0.01 -2.86
CA PRO A 162 1.19 0.67 -2.12
C PRO A 162 0.79 2.03 -2.72
N HIS A 163 1.60 2.61 -3.61
CA HIS A 163 1.29 3.88 -4.26
C HIS A 163 0.39 3.70 -5.50
N THR A 164 0.64 2.64 -6.28
CA THR A 164 -0.14 2.36 -7.50
C THR A 164 -1.25 1.34 -7.26
N MET A 165 -1.25 0.69 -6.08
CA MET A 165 -2.11 -0.43 -5.73
C MET A 165 -2.06 -1.57 -6.75
N ARG A 166 -0.92 -1.72 -7.43
CA ARG A 166 -0.66 -2.84 -8.33
C ARG A 166 0.10 -3.95 -7.62
N ALA A 167 -0.24 -5.19 -7.95
CA ALA A 167 0.42 -6.36 -7.39
C ALA A 167 0.74 -7.40 -8.45
N ARG A 168 1.70 -8.27 -8.13
CA ARG A 168 2.05 -9.46 -8.92
C ARG A 168 2.54 -10.56 -7.99
N GLN A 169 2.21 -11.81 -8.31
CA GLN A 169 2.92 -12.95 -7.76
C GLN A 169 4.21 -13.18 -8.56
N VAL A 170 5.35 -12.97 -7.94
CA VAL A 170 6.66 -13.18 -8.56
C VAL A 170 7.10 -14.62 -8.31
N VAL A 171 7.61 -15.29 -9.34
CA VAL A 171 8.17 -16.64 -9.21
C VAL A 171 9.69 -16.53 -9.16
N LEU A 172 10.25 -16.79 -7.99
CA LEU A 172 11.70 -16.82 -7.78
C LEU A 172 12.26 -18.18 -8.23
N MET A 173 13.46 -18.15 -8.81
CA MET A 173 14.20 -19.36 -9.23
C MET A 173 15.33 -19.74 -8.27
N ASP A 174 15.34 -19.14 -7.07
CA ASP A 174 16.43 -19.28 -6.12
C ASP A 174 16.36 -20.59 -5.34
N ALA A 175 17.40 -21.41 -5.42
CA ALA A 175 17.47 -22.71 -4.75
C ALA A 175 17.49 -22.63 -3.21
N GLN A 176 17.74 -21.45 -2.62
CA GLN A 176 17.75 -21.30 -1.16
C GLN A 176 16.35 -21.21 -0.53
N TYR A 177 15.32 -20.91 -1.34
CA TYR A 177 13.95 -20.75 -0.85
C TYR A 177 13.10 -21.99 -1.14
N SER A 178 12.10 -22.21 -0.28
CA SER A 178 11.18 -23.35 -0.36
C SER A 178 9.76 -22.87 -0.63
N VAL A 179 9.00 -23.69 -1.37
CA VAL A 179 7.54 -23.52 -1.50
C VAL A 179 6.79 -23.85 -0.21
N GLN A 180 7.41 -24.59 0.71
CA GLN A 180 6.85 -25.03 1.99
C GLN A 180 7.85 -24.75 3.12
N TYR A 181 8.03 -23.48 3.46
CA TYR A 181 8.86 -23.07 4.60
C TYR A 181 8.05 -23.16 5.90
N ASP A 182 8.49 -23.95 6.88
CA ASP A 182 7.75 -24.18 8.13
C ASP A 182 7.77 -22.97 9.08
N LEU A 183 6.60 -22.34 9.27
CA LEU A 183 6.44 -21.18 10.15
C LEU A 183 6.35 -21.58 11.63
N LEU A 184 5.90 -22.79 11.97
CA LEU A 184 5.79 -23.23 13.37
C LEU A 184 7.17 -23.46 14.00
N ALA A 185 8.15 -23.83 13.19
CA ALA A 185 9.55 -23.94 13.60
C ALA A 185 10.23 -22.56 13.69
N ALA A 186 9.85 -21.60 12.83
CA ALA A 186 10.53 -20.31 12.69
C ALA A 186 9.96 -19.20 13.59
N LEU A 187 8.66 -19.22 13.90
CA LEU A 187 8.05 -18.20 14.75
C LEU A 187 8.22 -18.53 16.25
N PRO A 188 8.62 -17.55 17.09
CA PRO A 188 8.72 -17.76 18.52
C PRO A 188 7.33 -18.09 19.09
N ARG A 189 7.19 -19.25 19.73
CA ARG A 189 5.96 -19.58 20.47
C ARG A 189 5.78 -18.56 21.59
N LYS A 190 4.79 -17.68 21.50
CA LYS A 190 4.23 -17.06 22.71
C LYS A 190 3.67 -18.20 23.54
N THR A 191 4.36 -18.58 24.61
CA THR A 191 3.85 -19.52 25.61
C THR A 191 2.53 -18.93 26.13
N ALA A 192 1.42 -19.59 25.84
CA ALA A 192 0.20 -19.36 26.60
C ALA A 192 0.54 -19.68 28.05
N ALA A 193 0.55 -18.66 28.91
CA ALA A 193 0.68 -18.85 30.34
C ALA A 193 -0.48 -19.74 30.78
N ALA A 194 -0.17 -20.98 31.15
CA ALA A 194 -1.12 -21.87 31.81
C ALA A 194 -1.54 -21.19 33.12
N GLY A 195 -2.77 -20.69 33.14
CA GLY A 195 -3.45 -20.29 34.36
C GLY A 195 -3.60 -21.52 35.26
N LYS A 196 -3.23 -21.34 36.53
CA LYS A 196 -3.34 -22.32 37.62
C LYS A 196 -4.73 -22.90 37.78
#